data_AF-U5Q3C6-F1
#
_entry.id   AF-U5Q3C6-F1
#
_cell.length_a   1.000
_cell.length_b   1.000
_cell.length_c   1.000
_cell.angle_alpha   90.00
_cell.angle_beta   90.00
_cell.angle_gamma   90.00
#
_symmetry.space_group_name_H-M   'P 1'
#
loop_
_entity.id
_entity.type
_entity.pdbx_description
1 polymer ?
#
loop_
_entity_poly.entity_id
_entity_poly.type
_entity_poly.pdbx_seq_one_letter_code
_entity_poly.pdbx_strand_id
1 'polypeptide(L)' 'MHNKYYAKTTRNAIKALRNTTDKSAAEALLPKVSSMLDKLAKVKIIHANKAANLKSGIAAYVSKLA' A
#
# COMPACT_ATOMS: atom_id res chain seq x y z
N MET A 1 0.04 3.84 -21.49
CA MET A 1 0.76 4.56 -20.41
C MET A 1 0.03 4.60 -19.05
N HIS A 2 -1.23 4.15 -18.94
CA HIS A 2 -1.99 4.18 -17.68
C HIS A 2 -1.47 3.24 -16.58
N ASN A 3 -1.13 1.98 -16.90
CA ASN A 3 -0.74 1.00 -15.87
C ASN A 3 0.54 1.42 -15.14
N LYS A 4 1.50 1.98 -15.88
CA LYS A 4 2.76 2.51 -15.33
C LYS A 4 2.48 3.65 -14.34
N TYR A 5 1.55 4.55 -14.67
CA TYR A 5 1.15 5.65 -13.82
C TYR A 5 0.51 5.14 -12.51
N TYR A 6 -0.55 4.32 -12.59
CA TYR A 6 -1.24 3.79 -11.40
C TYR A 6 -0.32 2.96 -10.49
N ALA A 7 0.55 2.14 -11.08
CA ALA A 7 1.53 1.37 -10.33
C ALA A 7 2.58 2.26 -9.65
N LYS A 8 2.97 3.39 -10.25
CA LYS A 8 3.91 4.35 -9.65
C LYS A 8 3.26 5.14 -8.52
N THR A 9 2.02 5.59 -8.70
CA THR A 9 1.26 6.28 -7.66
C THR A 9 1.07 5.41 -6.42
N THR A 10 0.73 4.13 -6.60
CA THR A 10 0.57 3.19 -5.48
C THR A 10 1.90 2.90 -4.78
N ARG A 11 3.01 2.75 -5.53
CA ARG A 11 4.35 2.60 -4.95
C ARG A 11 4.79 3.83 -4.15
N ASN A 12 4.49 5.02 -4.62
CA ASN A 12 4.80 6.26 -3.89
C ASN A 12 3.99 6.35 -2.59
N ALA A 13 2.71 5.97 -2.60
CA ALA A 13 1.89 5.92 -1.40
C ALA A 13 2.42 4.92 -0.35
N ILE A 14 2.86 3.74 -0.79
CA ILE A 14 3.52 2.75 0.09
C ILE A 14 4.82 3.32 0.67
N LYS A 15 5.60 4.03 -0.14
CA LYS A 15 6.85 4.67 0.34
C LYS A 15 6.56 5.76 1.37
N ALA A 16 5.53 6.57 1.15
CA ALA A 16 5.12 7.59 2.11
C ALA A 16 4.74 6.98 3.46
N LEU A 17 3.91 5.92 3.46
CA LEU A 17 3.51 5.20 4.68
C LEU A 17 4.69 4.54 5.40
N ARG A 18 5.72 4.09 4.68
CA ARG A 18 6.94 3.54 5.30
C ARG A 18 7.90 4.60 5.84
N ASN A 19 7.74 5.84 5.43
CA ASN A 19 8.55 6.96 5.90
C ASN A 19 7.88 7.70 7.06
N THR A 20 6.59 7.47 7.31
CA THR A 20 5.90 8.04 8.47
C THR A 20 6.30 7.31 9.74
N THR A 21 6.78 8.05 10.74
CA THR A 21 7.15 7.55 12.07
C THR A 21 5.97 7.57 13.06
N ASP A 22 4.95 8.39 12.78
CA ASP A 22 3.79 8.54 13.65
C ASP A 22 2.76 7.45 13.39
N LYS A 23 2.51 6.62 14.41
CA LYS A 23 1.59 5.48 14.32
C LYS A 23 0.15 5.87 13.96
N SER A 24 -0.38 6.91 14.61
CA SER A 24 -1.74 7.39 14.36
C SER A 24 -1.94 7.85 12.90
N ALA A 25 -0.94 8.54 12.34
CA ALA A 25 -0.96 8.95 10.94
C ALA A 25 -0.86 7.74 9.98
N ALA A 26 -0.04 6.75 10.33
CA ALA A 26 0.13 5.54 9.55
C ALA A 26 -1.15 4.67 9.53
N GLU A 27 -1.85 4.57 10.66
CA GLU A 27 -3.15 3.88 10.77
C GLU A 27 -4.23 4.52 9.89
N ALA A 28 -4.30 5.85 9.86
CA ALA A 28 -5.23 6.57 8.98
C ALA A 28 -4.92 6.37 7.48
N LEU A 29 -3.63 6.23 7.12
CA LEU A 29 -3.18 6.02 5.74
C LEU A 29 -3.33 4.57 5.26
N LEU A 30 -3.31 3.61 6.19
CA LEU A 30 -3.37 2.17 5.90
C LEU A 30 -4.61 1.75 5.05
N PRO A 31 -5.85 2.17 5.35
CA PRO A 31 -7.00 1.78 4.54
C PRO A 31 -6.94 2.35 3.12
N LYS A 32 -6.38 3.56 2.95
CA LYS A 32 -6.21 4.19 1.64
C LYS A 32 -5.22 3.43 0.77
N VAL A 33 -4.05 3.08 1.31
CA VAL A 33 -3.02 2.31 0.58
C VAL A 33 -3.52 0.89 0.25
N SER A 34 -4.25 0.26 1.19
CA SER A 34 -4.84 -1.06 0.98
C SER A 34 -5.85 -1.05 -0.18
N SER A 35 -6.72 -0.04 -0.26
CA SER A 35 -7.66 0.12 -1.37
C SER A 35 -6.96 0.29 -2.72
N MET A 36 -5.84 1.01 -2.77
CA MET A 36 -5.06 1.19 -4.01
C MET A 36 -4.46 -0.14 -4.51
N LEU A 37 -3.94 -0.97 -3.59
CA LEU A 37 -3.43 -2.31 -3.92
C LEU A 37 -4.53 -3.21 -4.47
N ASP A 38 -5.70 -3.21 -3.84
CA ASP A 38 -6.83 -4.04 -4.27
C ASP A 38 -7.36 -3.63 -5.65
N LYS A 39 -7.39 -2.32 -5.95
CA LYS A 39 -7.75 -1.82 -7.28
C LYS A 39 -6.77 -2.30 -8.36
N LEU A 40 -5.46 -2.27 -8.08
CA LEU A 40 -4.46 -2.77 -9.04
C LEU A 40 -4.57 -4.29 -9.25
N ALA A 41 -4.92 -5.05 -8.22
CA ALA A 41 -5.15 -6.48 -8.32
C ALA A 41 -6.42 -6.79 -9.14
N LYS A 42 -7.51 -6.05 -8.90
CA LYS A 42 -8.77 -6.19 -9.65
C LYS A 42 -8.59 -5.96 -11.15
N VAL A 43 -7.79 -4.97 -11.54
CA VAL A 43 -7.49 -4.64 -12.95
C VAL A 43 -6.35 -5.53 -13.51
N LYS A 44 -5.90 -6.53 -12.76
CA LYS A 44 -4.84 -7.49 -13.15
C LYS A 44 -3.49 -6.84 -13.48
N ILE A 45 -3.21 -5.65 -12.93
CA ILE A 45 -1.90 -4.98 -13.06
C ILE A 45 -0.88 -5.64 -12.11
N ILE A 46 -1.34 -6.11 -10.94
CA ILE A 46 -0.56 -6.93 -10.02
C ILE A 46 -1.32 -8.21 -9.70
N HIS A 47 -0.61 -9.29 -9.39
CA HIS A 47 -1.25 -10.54 -8.97
C HIS A 47 -1.90 -10.38 -7.59
N ALA A 48 -3.02 -11.07 -7.34
CA ALA A 48 -3.74 -11.03 -6.05
C ALA A 48 -2.84 -11.41 -4.87
N ASN A 49 -2.06 -12.49 -5.00
CA ASN A 49 -1.08 -12.90 -3.98
C ASN A 49 -0.04 -11.82 -3.68
N LYS A 50 0.37 -11.05 -4.69
CA LYS A 50 1.34 -9.95 -4.50
C LYS A 50 0.68 -8.78 -3.75
N ALA A 51 -0.57 -8.44 -4.08
CA ALA A 51 -1.33 -7.44 -3.34
C ALA A 51 -1.53 -7.84 -1.88
N ALA A 52 -1.88 -9.10 -1.62
CA ALA A 52 -2.04 -9.65 -0.28
C ALA A 52 -0.72 -9.61 0.53
N ASN A 53 0.40 -10.04 -0.06
CA ASN A 53 1.72 -9.99 0.58
C ASN A 53 2.14 -8.55 0.91
N LEU A 54 1.91 -7.61 -0.01
CA LEU A 54 2.21 -6.20 0.24
C LEU A 54 1.33 -5.63 1.36
N LYS A 55 0.04 -6.01 1.42
CA LYS A 55 -0.90 -5.58 2.46
C LYS A 55 -0.51 -6.10 3.84
N SER A 56 -0.17 -7.38 3.96
CA SER A 56 0.30 -7.93 5.24
C SER A 56 1.63 -7.32 5.67
N GLY A 57 2.55 -7.08 4.75
CA GLY A 57 3.84 -6.45 5.04
C GLY A 57 3.73 -5.00 5.53
N ILE A 58 2.84 -4.18 4.96
CA ILE A 58 2.60 -2.81 5.45
C ILE A 58 1.86 -2.79 6.77
N ALA A 59 0.89 -3.69 6.98
CA ALA A 59 0.16 -3.79 8.24
C ALA A 59 1.13 -4.16 9.39
N ALA A 60 2.00 -5.15 9.17
CA ALA A 60 3.01 -5.54 10.14
C ALA A 60 4.01 -4.42 10.47
N TYR A 61 4.33 -3.55 9.50
CA TYR A 61 5.15 -2.37 9.75
C TYR A 61 4.43 -1.36 10.66
N VAL A 62 3.16 -1.05 10.38
CA VAL A 62 2.35 -0.14 11.20
C VAL A 62 2.18 -0.68 12.62
N SER A 63 1.91 -1.98 12.78
CA SER A 63 1.82 -2.60 14.12
C SER A 63 3.12 -2.54 14.93
N LYS A 64 4.28 -2.46 14.25
CA LYS A 64 5.60 -2.34 14.89
C LYS A 64 5.98 -0.89 15.22
N LEU A 65 5.34 0.09 14.60
CA LEU A 65 5.51 1.48 15.02
C LEU A 65 4.90 1.62 16.43
N ALA A 66 5.68 2.20 17.33
CA ALA A 66 5.31 2.38 18.75
C ALA A 66 4.15 3.37 18.86
#